data_AF-A0A7G8HGB4-F1
#
_entry.id   AF-A0A7G8HGB4-F1
#
_cell.length_a   1.000
_cell.length_b   1.000
_cell.length_c   1.000
_cell.angle_alpha   90.00
_cell.angle_beta   90.00
_cell.angle_gamma   90.00
#
_symmetry.space_group_name_H-M   'P 1'
#
loop_
_entity.id
_entity.type
_entity.pdbx_description
1 polymer ?
#
loop_
_entity_poly.entity_id
_entity_poly.type
_entity_poly.pdbx_seq_one_letter_code
_entity_poly.pdbx_strand_id
1 'polypeptide(L)'
;MQSNGDSMIQAQLQPLLEQLRALADNHREDPEALLLFLRELEALHRDVQEGAFRNSLPEDRQQLFGFLQTLERSGGWPYIPRLQLKTFIALLDQGPADMAA
;
A
#
# COMPACT_ATOMS: atom_id res chain seq x y z
N MET A 1 3.30 23.32 2.49
CA MET A 1 4.65 23.24 1.91
C MET A 1 5.15 21.79 1.91
N GLN A 2 4.31 20.86 1.43
CA GLN A 2 4.66 19.46 1.15
C GLN A 2 4.49 19.34 -0.37
N SER A 3 5.57 19.47 -1.13
CA SER A 3 5.47 19.45 -2.60
C SER A 3 6.77 19.12 -3.33
N ASN A 4 7.94 19.14 -2.68
CA ASN A 4 9.19 18.74 -3.32
C ASN A 4 9.49 17.22 -3.23
N GLY A 5 9.17 16.59 -2.09
CA GLY A 5 9.43 15.16 -1.88
C GLY A 5 8.52 14.28 -2.74
N ASP A 6 7.21 14.57 -2.73
CA ASP A 6 6.21 13.83 -3.51
C ASP A 6 6.46 13.95 -5.02
N SER A 7 6.91 15.13 -5.47
CA SER A 7 7.26 15.36 -6.88
C SER A 7 8.50 14.58 -7.32
N MET A 8 9.46 14.36 -6.41
CA MET A 8 10.71 13.65 -6.72
C MET A 8 10.48 12.14 -6.82
N ILE A 9 9.73 11.54 -5.88
CA ILE A 9 9.37 10.11 -5.96
C ILE A 9 8.48 9.85 -7.17
N GLN A 10 7.54 10.75 -7.47
CA GLN A 10 6.69 10.64 -8.66
C GLN A 10 7.51 10.68 -9.95
N ALA A 11 8.47 11.60 -10.07
CA ALA A 11 9.34 11.69 -11.24
C ALA A 11 10.21 10.44 -11.45
N GLN A 12 10.65 9.80 -10.36
CA GLN A 12 11.42 8.55 -10.43
C GLN A 12 10.54 7.33 -10.73
N LEU A 13 9.31 7.31 -10.21
CA LEU A 13 8.39 6.18 -10.36
C LEU A 13 7.72 6.16 -11.75
N GLN A 14 7.47 7.34 -12.33
CA GLN A 14 6.81 7.47 -13.63
C GLN A 14 7.43 6.61 -14.76
N PRO A 15 8.75 6.63 -15.03
CA PRO A 15 9.35 5.79 -16.07
C PRO A 15 9.29 4.29 -15.76
N LEU A 16 9.23 3.89 -14.48
CA LEU A 16 9.05 2.49 -14.09
C LEU A 16 7.62 2.02 -14.36
N LEU A 17 6.63 2.87 -14.06
CA LEU A 17 5.23 2.58 -14.35
C LEU A 17 4.98 2.49 -15.85
N GLU A 18 5.63 3.31 -16.67
CA GLU A 18 5.56 3.23 -18.13
C GLU A 18 6.12 1.90 -18.66
N GLN A 19 7.25 1.44 -18.11
CA GLN A 19 7.81 0.14 -18.46
C GLN A 19 6.89 -1.03 -18.06
N LEU A 20 6.29 -0.97 -16.86
CA LEU A 20 5.33 -1.99 -16.41
C LEU A 20 4.08 -2.02 -17.30
N ARG A 21 3.58 -0.85 -17.73
CA ARG A 21 2.45 -0.76 -18.67
C ARG A 21 2.80 -1.36 -20.03
N ALA A 22 3.97 -1.02 -20.58
CA ALA A 22 4.43 -1.59 -21.85
C ALA A 22 4.60 -3.11 -21.76
N LEU A 23 5.09 -3.62 -20.64
CA LEU A 23 5.20 -5.06 -20.40
C LEU A 23 3.82 -5.75 -20.40
N ALA A 24 2.83 -5.17 -19.72
CA ALA A 24 1.46 -5.70 -19.73
C ALA A 24 0.85 -5.67 -21.15
N ASP A 25 1.04 -4.57 -21.90
CA ASP A 25 0.54 -4.43 -23.27
C ASP A 25 1.14 -5.46 -24.22
N ASN A 26 2.42 -5.80 -24.07
CA ASN A 26 3.10 -6.82 -24.88
C ASN A 26 2.53 -8.23 -24.65
N HIS A 27 1.89 -8.48 -23.51
CA HIS A 27 1.29 -9.77 -23.14
C HIS A 27 -0.25 -9.74 -23.15
N ARG A 28 -0.87 -8.72 -23.78
CA ARG A 28 -2.33 -8.51 -23.71
C ARG A 28 -3.18 -9.69 -24.23
N GLU A 29 -2.61 -10.55 -25.06
CA GLU A 29 -3.28 -11.73 -25.66
C GLU A 29 -2.95 -13.03 -24.91
N ASP A 30 -2.21 -12.95 -23.80
CA ASP A 30 -1.79 -14.05 -22.94
C ASP A 30 -2.28 -13.85 -21.49
N PRO A 31 -3.47 -14.38 -21.15
CA PRO A 31 -4.06 -14.24 -19.82
C PRO A 31 -3.21 -14.85 -18.69
N GLU A 32 -2.42 -15.89 -18.96
CA GLU A 32 -1.59 -16.54 -17.95
C GLU A 32 -0.38 -15.68 -17.62
N ALA A 33 0.26 -15.07 -18.63
CA ALA A 33 1.33 -14.10 -18.43
C ALA A 33 0.84 -12.86 -17.67
N LEU A 34 -0.36 -12.35 -17.99
CA LEU A 34 -0.97 -11.23 -17.25
C LEU A 34 -1.28 -11.60 -15.79
N LEU A 35 -1.72 -12.83 -15.53
CA LEU A 35 -1.95 -13.30 -14.16
C LEU A 35 -0.64 -13.39 -13.37
N LEU A 36 0.44 -13.87 -13.98
CA LEU A 36 1.77 -13.86 -13.37
C LEU A 36 2.23 -12.42 -13.07
N PHE A 37 2.11 -11.52 -14.04
CA PHE A 37 2.44 -10.10 -13.88
C PHE A 37 1.70 -9.47 -12.70
N LEU A 38 0.39 -9.72 -12.55
CA LEU A 38 -0.40 -9.20 -11.42
C LEU A 38 0.07 -9.76 -10.07
N ARG A 39 0.44 -11.04 -10.01
CA ARG A 39 0.94 -11.67 -8.78
C ARG A 39 2.29 -11.06 -8.34
N GLU A 40 3.18 -10.80 -9.29
CA GLU A 40 4.46 -10.14 -9.01
C GLU A 40 4.27 -8.70 -8.50
N LEU A 41 3.33 -7.95 -9.08
CA LEU A 41 2.99 -6.61 -8.58
C LEU A 41 2.40 -6.64 -7.16
N GLU A 42 1.56 -7.63 -6.85
CA GLU A 42 1.04 -7.82 -5.51
C GLU A 42 2.15 -8.18 -4.51
N ALA A 43 3.09 -9.07 -4.89
CA ALA A 43 4.23 -9.43 -4.05
C ALA A 43 5.09 -8.20 -3.74
N LEU A 44 5.46 -7.43 -4.77
CA LEU A 44 6.22 -6.19 -4.60
C LEU A 44 5.48 -5.19 -3.68
N HIS A 45 4.17 -5.04 -3.87
CA HIS A 45 3.38 -4.18 -3.02
C HIS A 45 3.43 -4.63 -1.54
N ARG A 46 3.24 -5.93 -1.28
CA ARG A 46 3.31 -6.49 0.08
C ARG A 46 4.69 -6.28 0.70
N ASP A 47 5.76 -6.51 -0.04
CA ASP A 47 7.14 -6.31 0.44
C ASP A 47 7.39 -4.85 0.84
N VAL A 48 6.95 -3.90 0.04
CA VAL A 48 7.05 -2.46 0.36
C VAL A 48 6.19 -2.12 1.58
N GLN A 49 4.98 -2.66 1.66
CA GLN A 49 4.05 -2.42 2.76
C GLN A 49 4.59 -2.94 4.09
N GLU A 50 5.08 -4.19 4.12
CA GLU A 50 5.55 -4.89 5.32
C GLU A 50 6.96 -4.43 5.73
N GLY A 51 7.80 -4.04 4.76
CA GLY A 51 9.15 -3.54 4.99
C GLY A 51 9.21 -2.03 5.14
N ALA A 52 9.53 -1.35 4.03
CA ALA A 52 9.88 0.07 4.05
C ALA A 52 8.76 0.96 4.62
N PHE A 53 7.50 0.72 4.25
CA PHE A 53 6.36 1.51 4.73
C PHE A 53 6.13 1.31 6.22
N ARG A 54 5.99 0.06 6.69
CA ARG A 54 5.78 -0.24 8.12
C ARG A 54 6.93 0.29 9.00
N ASN A 55 8.17 0.18 8.53
CA ASN A 55 9.35 0.69 9.25
C ASN A 55 9.44 2.23 9.25
N SER A 56 8.74 2.90 8.32
CA SER A 56 8.69 4.37 8.27
C SER A 56 7.56 4.98 9.12
N LEU A 57 6.69 4.14 9.71
CA LEU A 57 5.58 4.63 10.51
C LEU A 57 6.09 5.31 11.80
N PRO A 58 5.45 6.42 12.24
CA PRO A 58 5.80 7.05 13.50
C PRO A 58 5.59 6.11 14.68
N GLU A 59 6.56 6.05 15.59
CA GLU A 59 6.43 5.30 16.85
C GLU A 59 5.50 6.01 17.85
N ASP A 60 5.40 7.34 17.75
CA ASP A 60 4.50 8.14 18.58
C ASP A 60 3.03 7.96 18.14
N ARG A 61 2.17 7.61 19.09
CA ARG A 61 0.76 7.30 18.82
C ARG A 61 -0.04 8.48 18.26
N GLN A 62 0.27 9.71 18.66
CA GLN A 62 -0.46 10.89 18.17
C GLN A 62 -0.04 11.22 16.74
N GLN A 63 1.24 11.09 16.43
CA GLN A 63 1.76 11.24 15.06
C GLN A 63 1.23 10.15 14.13
N LEU A 64 1.20 8.90 14.60
CA LEU A 64 0.62 7.79 13.86
C LEU A 64 -0.87 8.03 13.57
N PHE A 65 -1.63 8.49 14.56
CA PHE A 65 -3.04 8.81 14.39
C PHE A 65 -3.28 9.94 13.37
N GLY A 66 -2.49 11.02 13.45
CA GLY A 66 -2.56 12.12 12.47
C GLY A 66 -2.19 11.70 11.05
N PHE A 67 -1.19 10.81 10.92
CA PHE A 67 -0.80 10.22 9.64
C PHE A 67 -1.91 9.37 9.04
N LEU A 68 -2.52 8.48 9.83
CA LEU A 68 -3.63 7.63 9.41
C LEU A 68 -4.87 8.44 9.00
N GLN A 69 -5.23 9.49 9.74
CA GLN A 69 -6.34 10.38 9.36
C GLN A 69 -6.09 11.11 8.04
N THR A 70 -4.84 11.50 7.77
CA THR A 70 -4.45 12.13 6.50
C THR A 70 -4.62 11.16 5.33
N LEU A 71 -4.19 9.91 5.51
CA LEU A 71 -4.33 8.84 4.53
C LEU A 71 -5.80 8.47 4.25
N GLU A 72 -6.67 8.48 5.27
CA GLU A 72 -8.11 8.25 5.07
C GLU A 72 -8.77 9.37 4.25
N ARG A 73 -8.35 10.63 4.46
CA ARG A 73 -8.93 11.81 3.79
C ARG A 73 -8.46 12.00 2.35
N SER A 74 -7.26 11.55 2.00
CA SER A 74 -6.72 11.67 0.63
C SER A 74 -7.21 10.58 -0.32
N GLY A 75 -7.93 9.57 0.17
CA GLY A 75 -8.60 8.58 -0.66
C GLY A 75 -7.75 7.34 -0.98
N GLY A 76 -7.62 6.48 0.04
CA GLY A 76 -7.66 5.03 -0.14
C GLY A 76 -6.32 4.31 -0.35
N TRP A 77 -6.04 3.38 0.56
CA TRP A 77 -5.04 2.30 0.49
C TRP A 77 -4.73 1.83 -0.95
N PRO A 78 -3.48 1.51 -1.32
CA PRO A 78 -3.18 0.99 -2.65
C PRO A 78 -4.05 -0.23 -2.93
N TYR A 79 -4.76 -0.20 -4.06
CA TYR A 79 -5.89 -1.07 -4.36
C TYR A 79 -5.45 -2.54 -4.56
N ILE A 80 -5.62 -3.36 -3.52
CA ILE A 80 -5.60 -4.83 -3.56
C ILE A 80 -6.90 -5.33 -2.88
N PRO A 81 -7.58 -6.38 -3.38
CA PRO A 81 -8.91 -6.78 -2.91
C PRO A 81 -8.95 -7.05 -1.39
N ARG A 82 -9.98 -6.52 -0.74
CA ARG A 82 -10.05 -6.19 0.69
C ARG A 82 -10.06 -7.39 1.64
N LEU A 83 -9.27 -7.28 2.72
CA LEU A 83 -9.82 -7.30 4.08
C LEU A 83 -9.78 -5.85 4.60
N GLN A 84 -10.93 -5.35 5.03
CA GLN A 84 -11.12 -3.93 5.33
C GLN A 84 -10.27 -3.52 6.54
N LEU A 85 -9.53 -2.41 6.43
CA LEU A 85 -8.76 -1.79 7.51
C LEU A 85 -9.55 -1.66 8.83
N LYS A 86 -10.88 -1.55 8.74
CA LYS A 86 -11.83 -1.60 9.85
C LYS A 86 -11.70 -2.85 10.72
N THR A 87 -11.45 -4.01 10.12
CA THR A 87 -11.21 -5.28 10.83
C THR A 87 -9.91 -5.23 11.63
N PHE A 88 -8.88 -4.59 11.09
CA PHE A 88 -7.60 -4.44 11.78
C PHE A 88 -7.70 -3.45 12.96
N ILE A 89 -8.38 -2.31 12.76
CA ILE A 89 -8.65 -1.34 13.83
C ILE A 89 -9.51 -1.95 14.94
N ALA A 90 -10.56 -2.71 14.59
CA ALA A 90 -11.37 -3.43 15.57
C ALA A 90 -10.57 -4.46 16.38
N LEU A 91 -9.60 -5.13 15.76
CA LEU A 91 -8.68 -6.03 16.45
C LEU A 91 -7.70 -5.31 17.40
N LEU A 92 -7.32 -4.07 17.07
CA LEU A 92 -6.41 -3.27 17.90
C LEU A 92 -7.13 -2.61 19.09
N ASP A 93 -8.42 -2.29 18.93
CA ASP A 93 -9.28 -1.83 20.04
C ASP A 93 -9.68 -2.96 21.00
N GLN A 94 -9.64 -4.22 20.55
CA GLN A 94 -9.73 -5.39 21.42
C GLN A 94 -8.39 -5.63 22.11
N GLY A 95 -8.17 -4.97 23.24
CA GLY A 95 -7.03 -5.27 24.11
C GLY A 95 -7.04 -6.76 24.55
N PRO A 96 -5.89 -7.30 25.04
CA PRO A 96 -5.74 -8.72 25.39
C PRO A 96 -6.68 -9.24 26.50
N ALA A 97 -7.53 -8.40 27.07
CA ALA A 97 -8.51 -8.75 28.09
C ALA A 97 -9.78 -9.43 27.53
N ASP A 98 -10.11 -9.27 26.24
CA ASP A 98 -11.33 -9.82 25.64
C ASP A 98 -11.12 -11.14 24.87
N MET A 99 -9.88 -11.64 24.76
CA MET A 99 -9.58 -12.95 24.14
C MET A 99 -9.58 -14.14 25.12
N ALA A 100 -9.92 -13.91 26.40
CA ALA A 100 -9.90 -14.92 27.46
C ALA A 100 -11.26 -15.12 28.16
N ALA A 101 -12.37 -14.92 27.44
CA ALA A 101 -13.73 -15.22 27.90
C ALA A 101 -14.39 -16.28 27.01
#